data_AF-A0A523XHG3-F1
#
_entry.id   AF-A0A523XHG3-F1
#
_cell.length_a   1.000
_cell.length_b   1.000
_cell.length_c   1.000
_cell.angle_alpha   90.00
_cell.angle_beta   90.00
_cell.angle_gamma   90.00
#
_symmetry.space_group_name_H-M   'P 1'
#
loop_
_entity.id
_entity.type
_entity.pdbx_description
1 polymer ?
#
loop_
_entity_poly.entity_id
_entity_poly.type
_entity_poly.pdbx_seq_one_letter_code
_entity_poly.pdbx_strand_id
1 'polypeptide(L)'
;MKINLDSDNEWGHFIDPDSFQIVEITDEVPDKSFVVFKEREYIEDIDRTVIQTTYGIIDGNKLQPMNKRELSKLMSKACAKYIIDFEKLPPKIMVEKKLIIDKPAQLAFILSNHDTFHLKIDKTALEGGNPHEIINSIMENQDFKTTMYDREEKWKIEYAKSSRAKCRKCGSNIEKDTVRIGEPNYFEDHLNYRWHHEKCIFLQRFEKKNIKGLDLLEEKDRKRIEEILDS
;
A
#
# COMPACT_ATOMS: atom_id res chain seq x y z
N MET A 1 -8.73 9.66 -10.21
CA MET A 1 -10.09 10.18 -10.02
C MET A 1 -10.05 11.22 -8.93
N LYS A 2 -10.42 12.46 -9.26
CA LYS A 2 -10.66 13.47 -8.23
C LYS A 2 -11.87 13.06 -7.41
N ILE A 3 -11.71 13.09 -6.10
CA ILE A 3 -12.75 12.83 -5.11
C ILE A 3 -12.83 14.07 -4.25
N ASN A 4 -14.03 14.64 -4.14
CA ASN A 4 -14.31 15.67 -3.15
C ASN A 4 -15.13 15.00 -2.07
N LEU A 5 -14.53 14.80 -0.90
CA LEU A 5 -15.23 14.30 0.29
C LEU A 5 -15.60 15.50 1.17
N ASP A 6 -16.82 15.49 1.73
CA ASP A 6 -17.17 16.39 2.83
C ASP A 6 -16.39 15.98 4.09
N SER A 7 -15.36 16.73 4.46
CA SER A 7 -14.46 16.37 5.57
C SER A 7 -15.15 16.17 6.92
N ASP A 8 -16.36 16.74 7.11
CA ASP A 8 -17.09 16.63 8.37
C ASP A 8 -17.82 15.28 8.49
N ASN A 9 -18.22 14.67 7.37
CA ASN A 9 -19.12 13.52 7.35
C ASN A 9 -18.61 12.34 6.51
N GLU A 10 -17.68 12.58 5.58
CA GLU A 10 -17.16 11.60 4.64
C GLU A 10 -15.66 11.41 4.82
N TRP A 11 -15.22 10.15 4.77
CA TRP A 11 -13.81 9.82 4.71
C TRP A 11 -13.62 8.55 3.89
N GLY A 12 -12.41 8.33 3.40
CA GLY A 12 -12.15 7.15 2.60
C GLY A 12 -10.70 6.76 2.60
N HIS A 13 -10.47 5.51 2.24
CA HIS A 13 -9.14 4.99 1.99
C HIS A 13 -9.12 4.32 0.63
N PHE A 14 -8.01 4.45 -0.07
CA PHE A 14 -7.70 3.58 -1.18
C PHE A 14 -6.59 2.60 -0.81
N ILE A 15 -6.66 1.40 -1.38
CA ILE A 15 -5.62 0.39 -1.31
C ILE A 15 -4.99 0.27 -2.69
N ASP A 16 -3.67 0.45 -2.74
CA ASP A 16 -2.90 0.22 -3.95
C ASP A 16 -2.82 -1.30 -4.23
N PRO A 17 -3.24 -1.78 -5.41
CA PRO A 17 -3.34 -3.22 -5.69
C PRO A 17 -1.98 -3.91 -5.81
N ASP A 18 -0.91 -3.16 -6.09
CA ASP A 18 0.43 -3.72 -6.32
C ASP A 18 1.27 -3.75 -5.04
N SER A 19 0.97 -2.88 -4.07
CA SER A 19 1.74 -2.75 -2.83
C SER A 19 0.94 -3.04 -1.56
N PHE A 20 -0.39 -3.08 -1.65
CA PHE A 20 -1.33 -3.19 -0.53
C PHE A 20 -1.18 -2.06 0.51
N GLN A 21 -0.54 -0.95 0.15
CA GLN A 21 -0.50 0.24 0.97
C GLN A 21 -1.89 0.86 1.08
N ILE A 22 -2.22 1.31 2.28
CA ILE A 22 -3.48 1.98 2.58
C ILE A 22 -3.18 3.47 2.63
N VAL A 23 -3.94 4.24 1.87
CA VAL A 23 -3.77 5.68 1.77
C VAL A 23 -5.12 6.35 2.02
N GLU A 24 -5.13 7.33 2.92
CA GLU A 24 -6.30 8.17 3.14
C GLU A 24 -6.60 9.02 1.90
N ILE A 25 -7.87 9.15 1.54
CA ILE A 25 -8.31 9.89 0.37
C ILE A 25 -8.48 11.35 0.75
N THR A 26 -7.61 12.22 0.24
CA THR A 26 -7.66 13.67 0.46
C THR A 26 -8.04 14.46 -0.79
N ASP A 27 -7.73 13.96 -1.99
CA ASP A 27 -8.09 14.60 -3.27
C ASP A 27 -8.18 13.53 -4.37
N GLU A 28 -7.05 12.96 -4.79
CA GLU A 28 -7.00 12.07 -5.95
C GLU A 28 -6.74 10.61 -5.59
N VAL A 29 -7.54 9.73 -6.20
CA VAL A 29 -7.35 8.27 -6.15
C VAL A 29 -6.77 7.77 -7.47
N PRO A 30 -5.65 7.03 -7.48
CA PRO A 30 -5.10 6.42 -8.70
C PRO A 30 -6.08 5.48 -9.40
N ASP A 31 -5.91 5.32 -10.72
CA ASP A 31 -6.65 4.30 -11.45
C ASP A 31 -6.27 2.90 -10.95
N LYS A 32 -7.21 1.97 -10.99
CA LYS A 32 -7.12 0.58 -10.48
C LYS A 32 -7.02 0.43 -8.96
N SER A 33 -7.00 1.50 -8.19
CA SER A 33 -7.04 1.41 -6.73
C SER A 33 -8.36 0.82 -6.23
N PHE A 34 -8.26 -0.05 -5.23
CA PHE A 34 -9.42 -0.46 -4.45
C PHE A 34 -9.80 0.69 -3.53
N VAL A 35 -11.08 0.94 -3.32
CA VAL A 35 -11.54 2.05 -2.47
C VAL A 35 -12.55 1.60 -1.45
N VAL A 36 -12.51 2.26 -0.31
CA VAL A 36 -13.48 2.16 0.78
C VAL A 36 -13.84 3.58 1.19
N PHE A 37 -15.02 4.03 0.79
CA PHE A 37 -15.61 5.29 1.22
C PHE A 37 -16.56 5.04 2.38
N LYS A 38 -16.60 5.99 3.30
CA LYS A 38 -17.48 5.98 4.46
C LYS A 38 -18.16 7.33 4.57
N GLU A 39 -19.44 7.27 4.84
CA GLU A 39 -20.30 8.44 5.03
C GLU A 39 -21.04 8.26 6.35
N ARG A 40 -20.99 9.29 7.18
CA ARG A 40 -21.68 9.35 8.45
C ARG A 40 -23.01 10.06 8.25
N GLU A 41 -24.09 9.38 8.59
CA GLU A 41 -25.44 9.92 8.52
C GLU A 41 -26.11 9.79 9.89
N TYR A 42 -26.77 10.86 10.36
CA TYR A 42 -27.59 10.82 11.55
C TYR A 42 -29.05 10.58 11.17
N ILE A 43 -29.64 9.50 11.70
CA ILE A 43 -31.01 9.11 11.40
C ILE A 43 -31.90 9.50 12.57
N GLU A 44 -32.72 10.53 12.37
CA GLU A 44 -33.61 11.10 13.39
C GLU A 44 -34.61 10.07 13.95
N ASP A 45 -35.21 9.25 13.09
CA ASP A 45 -36.25 8.28 13.45
C ASP A 45 -35.82 7.25 14.50
N ILE A 46 -34.52 6.97 14.57
CA ILE A 46 -33.94 5.98 15.48
C ILE A 46 -32.92 6.59 16.45
N ASP A 47 -32.76 7.93 16.45
CA ASP A 47 -31.82 8.68 17.29
C ASP A 47 -30.41 8.06 17.29
N ARG A 48 -29.90 7.74 16.09
CA ARG A 48 -28.60 7.06 15.92
C ARG A 48 -27.84 7.57 14.71
N THR A 49 -26.51 7.60 14.88
CA THR A 49 -25.56 7.75 13.78
C THR A 49 -25.28 6.40 13.14
N VAL A 50 -25.41 6.33 11.82
CA VAL A 50 -25.06 5.18 10.98
C VAL A 50 -23.88 5.55 10.09
N ILE A 51 -22.97 4.59 9.89
CA ILE A 51 -21.87 4.73 8.94
C ILE A 51 -22.21 3.87 7.72
N GLN A 52 -22.49 4.50 6.60
CA GLN A 52 -22.60 3.82 5.32
C GLN A 52 -21.20 3.58 4.75
N THR A 53 -20.97 2.44 4.09
CA THR A 53 -19.66 2.11 3.51
C THR A 53 -19.82 1.66 2.08
N THR A 54 -19.15 2.36 1.16
CA THR A 54 -19.11 2.06 -0.26
C THR A 54 -17.75 1.46 -0.61
N TYR A 55 -17.78 0.24 -1.15
CA TYR A 55 -16.59 -0.45 -1.66
C TYR A 55 -16.55 -0.32 -3.18
N GLY A 56 -15.35 -0.26 -3.76
CA GLY A 56 -15.22 -0.15 -5.21
C GLY A 56 -13.80 -0.32 -5.73
N ILE A 57 -13.68 -0.16 -7.04
CA ILE A 57 -12.40 0.02 -7.74
C ILE A 57 -12.50 1.26 -8.61
N ILE A 58 -11.40 2.01 -8.74
CA ILE A 58 -11.30 3.05 -9.76
C ILE A 58 -10.95 2.39 -11.09
N ASP A 59 -11.77 2.59 -12.11
CA ASP A 59 -11.50 2.09 -13.47
C ASP A 59 -11.86 3.16 -14.51
N GLY A 60 -10.89 3.51 -15.35
CA GLY A 60 -11.07 4.55 -16.35
C GLY A 60 -11.41 5.89 -15.71
N ASN A 61 -10.78 6.21 -14.58
CA ASN A 61 -11.03 7.42 -13.79
C ASN A 61 -12.46 7.54 -13.23
N LYS A 62 -13.17 6.41 -13.09
CA LYS A 62 -14.52 6.34 -12.51
C LYS A 62 -14.59 5.31 -11.39
N LEU A 63 -15.39 5.60 -10.37
CA LEU A 63 -15.72 4.63 -9.34
C LEU A 63 -16.64 3.56 -9.93
N GLN A 64 -16.21 2.30 -9.83
CA GLN A 64 -17.06 1.13 -10.03
C GLN A 64 -17.43 0.56 -8.66
N PRO A 65 -18.60 0.93 -8.11
CA PRO A 65 -19.04 0.43 -6.81
C PRO A 65 -19.36 -1.05 -6.89
N MET A 66 -19.07 -1.78 -5.82
CA MET A 66 -19.31 -3.22 -5.73
C MET A 66 -19.52 -3.64 -4.27
N ASN A 67 -19.98 -4.86 -4.06
CA ASN A 67 -20.09 -5.36 -2.68
C ASN A 67 -18.71 -5.81 -2.15
N LYS A 68 -18.60 -5.89 -0.82
CA LYS A 68 -17.36 -6.29 -0.13
C LYS A 68 -16.80 -7.64 -0.61
N ARG A 69 -17.68 -8.58 -0.98
CA ARG A 69 -17.30 -9.91 -1.46
C ARG A 69 -16.67 -9.86 -2.86
N GLU A 70 -17.19 -9.01 -3.74
CA GLU A 70 -16.61 -8.76 -5.06
C GLU A 70 -15.25 -8.10 -4.95
N LEU A 71 -15.13 -7.07 -4.10
CA LEU A 71 -13.85 -6.41 -3.87
C LEU A 71 -12.81 -7.40 -3.30
N SER A 72 -13.22 -8.24 -2.34
CA SER A 72 -12.34 -9.29 -1.78
C SER A 72 -11.84 -10.29 -2.82
N LYS A 73 -12.64 -10.61 -3.86
CA LYS A 73 -12.19 -11.47 -4.97
C LYS A 73 -11.14 -10.78 -5.82
N LEU A 74 -11.29 -9.48 -6.11
CA LEU A 74 -10.28 -8.71 -6.84
C LEU A 74 -8.98 -8.58 -6.02
N MET A 75 -9.10 -8.26 -4.73
CA MET A 75 -7.98 -8.23 -3.80
C MET A 75 -7.30 -9.59 -3.67
N SER A 76 -8.04 -10.71 -3.76
CA SER A 76 -7.44 -12.06 -3.74
C SER A 76 -6.52 -12.27 -4.94
N LYS A 77 -6.92 -11.80 -6.13
CA LYS A 77 -6.09 -11.88 -7.35
C LYS A 77 -4.84 -11.00 -7.22
N ALA A 78 -5.01 -9.77 -6.76
CA ALA A 78 -3.90 -8.85 -6.51
C ALA A 78 -2.92 -9.40 -5.47
N CYS A 79 -3.44 -10.02 -4.40
CA CYS A 79 -2.63 -10.63 -3.34
C CYS A 79 -1.84 -11.83 -3.88
N ALA A 80 -2.47 -12.69 -4.68
CA ALA A 80 -1.78 -13.80 -5.31
C ALA A 80 -0.66 -13.32 -6.25
N LYS A 81 -0.93 -12.29 -7.06
CA LYS A 81 0.08 -11.65 -7.91
C LYS A 81 1.24 -11.10 -7.09
N TYR A 82 0.96 -10.41 -6.00
CA TYR A 82 1.99 -9.92 -5.08
C TYR A 82 2.85 -11.06 -4.52
N ILE A 83 2.22 -12.16 -4.09
CA ILE A 83 2.94 -13.33 -3.58
C ILE A 83 3.88 -13.91 -4.64
N ILE A 84 3.43 -14.01 -5.90
CA ILE A 84 4.26 -14.49 -7.01
C ILE A 84 5.41 -13.52 -7.30
N ASP A 85 5.10 -12.22 -7.43
CA ASP A 85 6.08 -11.22 -7.85
C ASP A 85 7.17 -10.97 -6.79
N PHE A 86 6.84 -11.14 -5.51
CA PHE A 86 7.70 -10.75 -4.40
C PHE A 86 8.09 -11.89 -3.45
N GLU A 87 7.58 -13.10 -3.68
CA GLU A 87 7.80 -14.29 -2.84
C GLU A 87 7.57 -14.00 -1.34
N LYS A 88 6.59 -13.15 -1.02
CA LYS A 88 6.25 -12.73 0.34
C LYS A 88 4.78 -12.35 0.46
N LEU A 89 4.24 -12.34 1.68
CA LEU A 89 2.89 -11.84 1.94
C LEU A 89 2.82 -10.30 1.84
N PRO A 90 1.73 -9.72 1.30
CA PRO A 90 1.51 -8.28 1.38
C PRO A 90 1.42 -7.77 2.82
N PRO A 91 1.68 -6.47 3.06
CA PRO A 91 1.46 -5.86 4.37
C PRO A 91 -0.01 -6.02 4.81
N LYS A 92 -0.22 -6.08 6.13
CA LYS A 92 -1.55 -6.23 6.75
C LYS A 92 -2.32 -7.48 6.36
N ILE A 93 -1.61 -8.51 5.86
CA ILE A 93 -2.16 -9.83 5.60
C ILE A 93 -1.91 -10.76 6.78
N MET A 94 -2.95 -11.49 7.17
CA MET A 94 -2.88 -12.56 8.17
C MET A 94 -3.42 -13.87 7.60
N VAL A 95 -2.86 -15.00 8.05
CA VAL A 95 -3.41 -16.33 7.77
C VAL A 95 -4.54 -16.59 8.77
N GLU A 96 -5.78 -16.71 8.31
CA GLU A 96 -6.96 -16.83 9.19
C GLU A 96 -7.17 -18.24 9.73
N LYS A 97 -6.73 -19.24 8.96
CA LYS A 97 -6.96 -20.66 9.26
C LYS A 97 -5.69 -21.43 8.98
N LYS A 98 -5.52 -22.54 9.70
CA LYS A 98 -4.47 -23.52 9.42
C LYS A 98 -4.46 -23.85 7.93
N LEU A 99 -3.30 -23.73 7.30
CA LEU A 99 -3.12 -24.11 5.91
C LEU A 99 -3.32 -25.62 5.78
N ILE A 100 -4.05 -26.02 4.74
CA ILE A 100 -4.31 -27.43 4.44
C ILE A 100 -3.80 -27.67 3.02
N ILE A 101 -3.01 -28.74 2.85
CA ILE A 101 -2.47 -29.13 1.54
C ILE A 101 -3.60 -29.24 0.50
N ASP A 102 -3.33 -28.75 -0.70
CA ASP A 102 -4.27 -28.74 -1.85
C ASP A 102 -5.58 -27.96 -1.64
N LYS A 103 -5.73 -27.28 -0.49
CA LYS A 103 -6.86 -26.38 -0.24
C LYS A 103 -6.44 -24.93 -0.46
N PRO A 104 -7.38 -24.07 -0.86
CA PRO A 104 -7.13 -22.64 -0.92
C PRO A 104 -6.75 -22.09 0.46
N ALA A 105 -5.73 -21.25 0.50
CA ALA A 105 -5.39 -20.50 1.70
C ALA A 105 -6.48 -19.46 2.00
N GLN A 106 -6.81 -19.30 3.28
CA GLN A 106 -7.73 -18.28 3.79
C GLN A 106 -6.91 -17.20 4.47
N LEU A 107 -6.87 -16.02 3.88
CA LEU A 107 -6.09 -14.88 4.35
C LEU A 107 -7.03 -13.72 4.68
N ALA A 108 -6.63 -12.84 5.60
CA ALA A 108 -7.33 -11.62 5.93
C ALA A 108 -6.44 -10.42 5.63
N PHE A 109 -6.95 -9.46 4.85
CA PHE A 109 -6.37 -8.13 4.76
C PHE A 109 -7.09 -7.20 5.75
N ILE A 110 -6.33 -6.60 6.65
CA ILE A 110 -6.86 -5.75 7.71
C ILE A 110 -6.70 -4.28 7.29
N LEU A 111 -7.79 -3.68 6.80
CA LEU A 111 -7.82 -2.25 6.53
C LEU A 111 -7.96 -1.46 7.84
N SER A 112 -8.93 -1.86 8.68
CA SER A 112 -9.23 -1.28 9.99
C SER A 112 -9.81 -2.35 10.93
N ASN A 113 -10.05 -2.01 12.20
CA ASN A 113 -10.71 -2.91 13.16
C ASN A 113 -12.14 -3.32 12.72
N HIS A 114 -12.78 -2.52 11.87
CA HIS A 114 -14.14 -2.76 11.37
C HIS A 114 -14.14 -3.28 9.92
N ASP A 115 -13.03 -3.12 9.20
CA ASP A 115 -12.91 -3.46 7.78
C ASP A 115 -11.80 -4.49 7.56
N THR A 116 -12.19 -5.76 7.67
CA THR A 116 -11.36 -6.89 7.24
C THR A 116 -11.88 -7.46 5.94
N PHE A 117 -10.99 -7.72 4.98
CA PHE A 117 -11.29 -8.38 3.71
C PHE A 117 -10.76 -9.80 3.72
N HIS A 118 -11.64 -10.77 3.49
CA HIS A 118 -11.31 -12.18 3.50
C HIS A 118 -10.91 -12.63 2.09
N LEU A 119 -9.64 -12.97 1.93
CA LEU A 119 -9.03 -13.35 0.68
C LEU A 119 -8.89 -14.86 0.59
N LYS A 120 -9.12 -15.38 -0.61
CA LYS A 120 -9.01 -16.81 -0.90
C LYS A 120 -8.00 -17.02 -2.01
N ILE A 121 -6.87 -17.63 -1.67
CA ILE A 121 -5.78 -17.89 -2.61
C ILE A 121 -5.77 -19.38 -2.95
N ASP A 122 -6.16 -19.73 -4.16
CA ASP A 122 -6.10 -21.11 -4.64
C ASP A 122 -4.92 -21.32 -5.59
N LYS A 123 -4.68 -22.59 -5.96
CA LYS A 123 -3.58 -22.96 -6.85
C LYS A 123 -3.62 -22.25 -8.20
N THR A 124 -4.81 -21.91 -8.70
CA THR A 124 -4.94 -21.24 -10.01
C THR A 124 -4.47 -19.79 -9.94
N ALA A 125 -4.68 -19.15 -8.78
CA ALA A 125 -4.17 -17.80 -8.52
C ALA A 125 -2.63 -17.78 -8.35
N LEU A 126 -2.02 -18.91 -7.98
CA LEU A 126 -0.57 -19.08 -7.78
C LEU A 126 0.12 -19.83 -8.93
N GLU A 127 -0.36 -19.68 -10.17
CA GLU A 127 0.24 -20.28 -11.37
C GLU A 127 0.43 -21.81 -11.30
N GLY A 128 -0.44 -22.49 -10.55
CA GLY A 128 -0.41 -23.94 -10.32
C GLY A 128 0.32 -24.35 -9.03
N GLY A 129 1.02 -23.45 -8.37
CA GLY A 129 1.71 -23.69 -7.10
C GLY A 129 0.75 -23.98 -5.94
N ASN A 130 1.19 -24.82 -5.00
CA ASN A 130 0.38 -25.20 -3.85
C ASN A 130 0.35 -24.06 -2.81
N PRO A 131 -0.83 -23.49 -2.46
CA PRO A 131 -0.91 -22.41 -1.47
C PRO A 131 -0.33 -22.78 -0.10
N HIS A 132 -0.48 -24.04 0.32
CA HIS A 132 0.08 -24.51 1.59
C HIS A 132 1.60 -24.42 1.60
N GLU A 133 2.25 -24.94 0.55
CA GLU A 133 3.71 -25.00 0.44
C GLU A 133 4.31 -23.61 0.28
N ILE A 134 3.74 -22.80 -0.61
CA ILE A 134 4.23 -21.43 -0.87
C ILE A 134 4.13 -20.59 0.39
N ILE A 135 2.96 -20.56 1.04
CA ILE A 135 2.76 -19.69 2.20
C ILE A 135 3.54 -20.19 3.41
N ASN A 136 3.63 -21.50 3.66
CA ASN A 136 4.49 -22.02 4.72
C ASN A 136 5.96 -21.71 4.45
N SER A 137 6.45 -21.87 3.21
CA SER A 137 7.81 -21.51 2.83
C SER A 137 8.08 -20.01 3.11
N ILE A 138 7.13 -19.14 2.76
CA ILE A 138 7.22 -17.71 3.09
C ILE A 138 7.27 -17.50 4.61
N MET A 139 6.45 -18.22 5.37
CA MET A 139 6.39 -18.09 6.84
C MET A 139 7.60 -18.70 7.55
N GLU A 140 8.21 -19.75 7.01
CA GLU A 140 9.37 -20.47 7.56
C GLU A 140 10.69 -19.78 7.23
N ASN A 141 10.82 -19.21 6.03
CA ASN A 141 12.00 -18.44 5.61
C ASN A 141 12.01 -17.02 6.22
N GLN A 142 10.86 -16.55 6.72
CA GLN A 142 10.79 -15.35 7.54
C GLN A 142 11.19 -15.72 8.97
N ASP A 143 12.44 -15.44 9.36
CA ASP A 143 12.83 -15.33 10.76
C ASP A 143 11.83 -14.40 11.47
N PHE A 144 10.88 -15.00 12.19
CA PHE A 144 9.77 -14.33 12.88
C PHE A 144 10.26 -13.66 14.17
N LYS A 145 11.30 -12.82 14.05
CA LYS A 145 11.71 -11.82 15.04
C LYS A 145 11.35 -10.40 14.65
N THR A 146 10.63 -10.21 13.55
CA THR A 146 9.90 -8.97 13.34
C THR A 146 8.48 -9.29 12.91
N THR A 147 7.61 -9.39 13.91
CA THR A 147 6.19 -9.20 13.71
C THR A 147 5.97 -7.85 13.00
N MET A 148 4.89 -7.79 12.25
CA MET A 148 4.42 -6.70 11.38
C MET A 148 4.24 -5.31 12.05
N TYR A 149 4.79 -5.12 13.26
CA TYR A 149 4.79 -3.90 14.07
C TYR A 149 6.16 -3.27 14.30
N ASP A 150 7.28 -3.83 13.80
CA ASP A 150 8.62 -3.28 14.09
C ASP A 150 9.49 -2.96 12.85
N ARG A 151 8.87 -2.96 11.67
CA ARG A 151 9.49 -2.49 10.42
C ARG A 151 8.82 -1.22 9.92
N GLU A 152 8.94 -0.13 10.69
CA GLU A 152 8.83 1.22 10.12
C GLU A 152 10.04 1.45 9.18
N GLU A 153 10.09 0.78 8.03
CA GLU A 153 11.04 1.16 7.00
C GLU A 153 10.59 2.45 6.35
N LYS A 154 11.18 3.50 6.88
CA LYS A 154 11.03 4.85 6.39
C LYS A 154 11.58 4.94 4.98
N TRP A 155 10.86 5.69 4.15
CA TRP A 155 11.37 6.25 2.90
C TRP A 155 12.71 6.92 3.18
N LYS A 156 13.60 6.93 2.20
CA LYS A 156 14.91 7.57 2.36
C LYS A 156 15.01 8.78 1.47
N ILE A 157 15.58 9.87 1.98
CA ILE A 157 16.00 11.00 1.16
C ILE A 157 17.49 11.21 1.32
N GLU A 158 18.19 11.42 0.22
CA GLU A 158 19.62 11.72 0.22
C GLU A 158 20.04 12.39 -1.09
N TYR A 159 21.23 12.98 -1.09
CA TYR A 159 21.92 13.31 -2.34
C TYR A 159 22.41 12.03 -3.04
N ALA A 160 22.19 11.96 -4.34
CA ALA A 160 22.65 10.85 -5.15
C ALA A 160 24.18 10.74 -5.15
N LYS A 161 24.72 9.69 -4.54
CA LYS A 161 26.18 9.46 -4.46
C LYS A 161 26.85 9.22 -5.83
N SER A 162 26.07 8.82 -6.84
CA SER A 162 26.52 8.59 -8.22
C SER A 162 25.34 8.66 -9.18
N SER A 163 25.61 8.80 -10.48
CA SER A 163 24.58 8.83 -11.54
C SER A 163 24.09 7.46 -12.02
N ARG A 164 24.43 6.38 -11.30
CA ARG A 164 24.08 4.99 -11.70
C ARG A 164 22.64 4.60 -11.40
N ALA A 165 21.94 5.34 -10.54
CA ALA A 165 20.56 5.02 -10.20
C ALA A 165 19.61 5.50 -11.30
N LYS A 166 18.63 4.65 -11.64
CA LYS A 166 17.51 5.01 -12.52
C LYS A 166 16.28 5.31 -11.69
N CYS A 167 15.59 6.40 -12.03
CA CYS A 167 14.30 6.71 -11.45
C CYS A 167 13.28 5.65 -11.87
N ARG A 168 12.58 5.05 -10.92
CA ARG A 168 11.59 4.01 -11.19
C ARG A 168 10.31 4.53 -11.84
N LYS A 169 9.97 5.81 -11.66
CA LYS A 169 8.82 6.43 -12.34
C LYS A 169 9.05 6.73 -13.82
N CYS A 170 10.11 7.47 -14.16
CA CYS A 170 10.36 7.98 -15.52
C CYS A 170 11.42 7.19 -16.31
N GLY A 171 12.10 6.23 -15.69
CA GLY A 171 13.14 5.41 -16.32
C GLY A 171 14.48 6.10 -16.58
N SER A 172 14.56 7.43 -16.40
CA SER A 172 15.76 8.23 -16.62
C SER A 172 16.77 8.11 -15.47
N ASN A 173 18.05 8.33 -15.76
CA ASN A 173 19.09 8.35 -14.72
C ASN A 173 18.87 9.51 -13.73
N ILE A 174 19.26 9.31 -12.48
CA ILE A 174 19.29 10.33 -11.43
C ILE A 174 20.71 10.87 -11.35
N GLU A 175 20.90 12.17 -11.51
CA GLU A 175 22.22 12.79 -11.54
C GLU A 175 22.91 12.77 -10.18
N LYS A 176 24.24 12.67 -10.17
CA LYS A 176 25.04 12.76 -8.93
C LYS A 176 24.78 14.12 -8.25
N ASP A 177 24.79 14.13 -6.93
CA ASP A 177 24.60 15.32 -6.09
C ASP A 177 23.20 15.96 -6.21
N THR A 178 22.22 15.28 -6.83
CA THR A 178 20.80 15.68 -6.81
C THR A 178 20.02 14.95 -5.73
N VAL A 179 18.99 15.60 -5.17
CA VAL A 179 18.09 14.99 -4.17
C VAL A 179 17.29 13.86 -4.82
N ARG A 180 17.31 12.68 -4.18
CA ARG A 180 16.57 11.50 -4.62
C ARG A 180 15.84 10.84 -3.46
N ILE A 181 14.71 10.23 -3.80
CA ILE A 181 13.80 9.61 -2.84
C ILE A 181 13.85 8.09 -3.05
N GLY A 182 14.15 7.37 -1.99
CA GLY A 182 14.26 5.93 -1.94
C GLY A 182 13.01 5.31 -1.35
N GLU A 183 12.28 4.58 -2.18
CA GLU A 183 11.22 3.67 -1.76
C GLU A 183 11.86 2.40 -1.19
N PRO A 184 11.56 2.01 0.06
CA PRO A 184 12.14 0.81 0.67
C PRO A 184 11.79 -0.42 -0.17
N ASN A 185 12.80 -1.22 -0.47
CA ASN A 185 12.67 -2.45 -1.26
C ASN A 185 13.60 -3.51 -0.71
N TYR A 186 13.12 -4.73 -0.52
CA TYR A 186 13.96 -5.82 -0.08
C TYR A 186 14.45 -6.64 -1.27
N PHE A 187 15.72 -7.04 -1.20
CA PHE A 187 16.32 -8.03 -2.09
C PHE A 187 17.18 -8.94 -1.22
N GLU A 188 16.85 -10.23 -1.14
CA GLU A 188 17.56 -11.22 -0.30
C GLU A 188 17.76 -10.73 1.14
N ASP A 189 16.68 -10.27 1.79
CA ASP A 189 16.66 -9.71 3.15
C ASP A 189 17.51 -8.45 3.39
N HIS A 190 18.16 -7.92 2.35
CA HIS A 190 18.83 -6.64 2.40
C HIS A 190 17.88 -5.50 2.01
N LEU A 191 17.73 -4.54 2.92
CA LEU A 191 17.05 -3.29 2.64
C LEU A 191 17.81 -2.53 1.56
N ASN A 192 17.18 -2.44 0.40
CA ASN A 192 17.57 -1.64 -0.73
C ASN A 192 16.55 -0.52 -0.94
N TYR A 193 16.85 0.38 -1.88
CA TYR A 193 15.95 1.48 -2.21
C TYR A 193 15.71 1.55 -3.71
N ARG A 194 14.44 1.60 -4.08
CA ARG A 194 13.98 1.95 -5.43
C ARG A 194 13.99 3.48 -5.51
N TRP A 195 14.90 4.02 -6.31
CA TRP A 195 15.13 5.46 -6.36
C TRP A 195 14.16 6.17 -7.31
N HIS A 196 13.78 7.38 -6.93
CA HIS A 196 12.93 8.29 -7.68
C HIS A 196 13.54 9.69 -7.67
N HIS A 197 13.33 10.47 -8.74
CA HIS A 197 13.57 11.92 -8.66
C HIS A 197 12.58 12.56 -7.69
N GLU A 198 12.96 13.67 -7.08
CA GLU A 198 12.09 14.50 -6.23
C GLU A 198 10.75 14.81 -6.90
N LYS A 199 10.76 15.21 -8.18
CA LYS A 199 9.55 15.56 -8.93
C LYS A 199 8.77 14.36 -9.46
N CYS A 200 9.36 13.17 -9.39
CA CYS A 200 8.76 11.94 -9.91
C CYS A 200 7.95 11.19 -8.85
N ILE A 201 7.91 11.71 -7.63
CA ILE A 201 7.16 11.14 -6.53
C ILE A 201 6.32 12.23 -5.87
N PHE A 202 5.14 11.84 -5.41
CA PHE A 202 4.19 12.76 -4.79
C PHE A 202 4.46 12.79 -3.29
N LEU A 203 5.43 13.62 -2.90
CA LEU A 203 5.96 13.69 -1.53
C LEU A 203 4.89 14.07 -0.49
N GLN A 204 3.89 14.86 -0.88
CA GLN A 204 2.74 15.28 -0.06
C GLN A 204 2.02 14.12 0.66
N ARG A 205 2.17 12.88 0.17
CA ARG A 205 1.55 11.67 0.76
C ARG A 205 2.34 11.07 1.93
N PHE A 206 3.50 11.61 2.27
CA PHE A 206 4.37 11.06 3.30
C PHE A 206 4.39 11.96 4.53
N GLU A 207 4.17 11.39 5.71
CA GLU A 207 4.48 12.09 6.95
C GLU A 207 6.00 12.23 7.08
N LYS A 208 6.49 13.40 7.52
CA LYS A 208 7.92 13.66 7.77
C LYS A 208 8.59 12.58 8.61
N LYS A 209 7.88 12.07 9.64
CA LYS A 209 8.38 11.01 10.52
C LYS A 209 8.69 9.69 9.79
N ASN A 210 8.13 9.48 8.59
CA ASN A 210 8.29 8.30 7.77
C ASN A 210 9.41 8.46 6.72
N ILE A 211 10.22 9.53 6.79
CA ILE A 211 11.35 9.80 5.89
C ILE A 211 12.65 9.89 6.69
N LYS A 212 13.65 9.06 6.37
CA LYS A 212 15.01 9.09 6.90
C LYS A 212 15.90 9.98 6.03
N GLY A 213 16.77 10.76 6.67
CA GLY A 213 17.83 11.54 6.01
C GLY A 213 17.43 12.96 5.60
N LEU A 214 16.24 13.42 5.97
CA LEU A 214 15.78 14.79 5.70
C LEU A 214 16.64 15.83 6.44
N ASP A 215 17.05 15.49 7.66
CA ASP A 215 17.95 16.25 8.52
C ASP A 215 19.40 16.35 7.98
N LEU A 216 19.77 15.48 7.03
CA LEU A 216 21.09 15.44 6.41
C LEU A 216 21.19 16.28 5.12
N LEU A 217 20.08 16.87 4.66
CA LEU A 217 20.09 17.77 3.50
C LEU A 217 20.56 19.18 3.89
N GLU A 218 21.05 19.93 2.90
CA GLU A 218 21.31 21.35 3.11
C GLU A 218 20.03 22.10 3.44
N GLU A 219 20.12 23.16 4.25
CA GLU A 219 18.99 23.94 4.76
C GLU A 219 18.01 24.34 3.64
N LYS A 220 18.54 24.76 2.50
CA LYS A 220 17.75 25.18 1.34
C LYS A 220 16.92 24.02 0.77
N ASP A 221 17.51 22.84 0.60
CA ASP A 221 16.82 21.67 0.05
C ASP A 221 15.87 21.06 1.08
N ARG A 222 16.26 21.04 2.36
CA ARG A 222 15.39 20.58 3.45
C ARG A 222 14.10 21.39 3.50
N LYS A 223 14.19 22.73 3.52
CA LYS A 223 13.01 23.61 3.52
C LYS A 223 12.12 23.38 2.31
N ARG A 224 12.70 23.26 1.11
CA ARG A 224 11.93 22.96 -0.11
C ARG A 224 11.16 21.65 0.04
N ILE A 225 11.79 20.59 0.53
CA ILE A 225 11.14 19.29 0.72
C ILE A 225 10.08 19.36 1.82
N GLU A 226 10.34 20.06 2.92
CA GLU A 226 9.36 20.25 4.00
C GLU A 226 8.13 21.01 3.53
N GLU A 227 8.30 22.07 2.73
CA GLU A 227 7.20 22.80 2.10
C GLU A 227 6.39 21.90 1.17
N ILE A 228 7.03 21.00 0.41
CA ILE A 228 6.34 20.02 -0.43
C ILE A 228 5.62 18.95 0.43
N LEU A 229 6.14 18.59 1.59
CA LEU A 229 5.51 17.61 2.50
C LEU A 229 4.30 18.20 3.24
N ASP A 230 4.33 19.51 3.50
CA ASP A 230 3.28 20.23 4.21
C ASP A 230 2.21 20.85 3.28
N SER A 231 2.41 20.80 1.94
CA SER A 231 1.49 21.33 0.93
C SER A 231 0.36 20.38 0.58
#